data_AF-A0A967JWI3-F1
#
_entry.id   AF-A0A967JWI3-F1
#
_cell.length_a   1.000
_cell.length_b   1.000
_cell.length_c   1.000
_cell.angle_alpha   90.00
_cell.angle_beta   90.00
_cell.angle_gamma   90.00
#
_symmetry.space_group_name_H-M   'P 1'
#
loop_
_entity.id
_entity.type
_entity.pdbx_description
1 polymer ?
#
loop_
_entity_poly.entity_id
_entity_poly.type
_entity_poly.pdbx_seq_one_letter_code
_entity_poly.pdbx_strand_id
1 'polypeptide(L)'
;MRGLRNFQPRPGREVADLETRSDLLRTQRKARNARKEKGGDMKMAEAILDDVRRDYVEIVVNDAQDSFATAVDSESGFFERLSAFWTDHFTVASDNRRLTLLVADMIRTAIRPNVTTSFPEMLSAVTKHPAMLVYLNQNRSVGPNSEIGQRRERGLNENLAREILELHTLGVGGGYGQKDVREFAELLTG
;
A
#
# COMPACT_ATOMS: atom_id res chain seq x y z
N MET A 1 25.33 19.62 10.09
CA MET A 1 24.11 18.91 9.61
C MET A 1 23.62 19.42 8.24
N ARG A 2 24.49 19.54 7.23
CA ARG A 2 24.11 20.00 5.86
C ARG A 2 24.06 18.89 4.81
N GLY A 3 24.33 17.62 5.19
CA GLY A 3 24.43 16.49 4.27
C GLY A 3 23.21 15.54 4.23
N LEU A 4 22.18 15.75 5.04
CA LEU A 4 21.08 14.78 5.22
C LEU A 4 19.85 15.04 4.34
N ARG A 5 19.81 16.15 3.59
CA ARG A 5 18.63 16.53 2.77
C ARG A 5 18.67 16.02 1.34
N ASN A 6 19.76 15.35 0.93
CA ASN A 6 20.00 14.96 -0.46
C ASN A 6 20.22 13.44 -0.61
N PHE A 7 19.69 12.61 0.28
CA PHE A 7 19.63 11.18 0.02
C PHE A 7 18.63 10.96 -1.12
N GLN A 8 19.15 10.85 -2.34
CA GLN A 8 18.39 10.39 -3.50
C GLN A 8 18.69 8.90 -3.69
N PRO A 9 17.69 8.01 -3.60
CA PRO A 9 17.90 6.63 -4.01
C PRO A 9 18.39 6.63 -5.46
N ARG A 10 19.53 5.97 -5.72
CA ARG A 10 20.03 5.78 -7.09
C ARG A 10 18.96 4.99 -7.86
N PRO A 11 18.67 5.31 -9.13
CA PRO A 11 17.73 4.53 -9.92
C PRO A 11 18.35 3.16 -10.24
N GLY A 12 18.13 2.20 -9.36
CA GLY A 12 18.25 0.78 -9.70
C GLY A 12 17.21 0.44 -10.76
N ARG A 13 17.58 -0.44 -11.70
CA ARG A 13 16.74 -1.18 -12.67
C ARG A 13 15.23 -0.89 -12.58
N GLU A 14 14.62 -0.36 -13.66
CA GLU A 14 13.20 0.03 -13.77
C GLU A 14 12.26 -0.70 -12.80
N VAL A 15 12.19 -0.18 -11.57
CA VAL A 15 11.24 -0.63 -10.57
C VAL A 15 9.90 -0.10 -11.06
N ALA A 16 8.94 -1.00 -11.26
CA ALA A 16 7.59 -0.60 -11.66
C ALA A 16 7.08 0.51 -10.73
N ASP A 17 6.32 1.45 -11.26
CA ASP A 17 5.66 2.46 -10.47
C ASP A 17 4.26 2.00 -10.05
N LEU A 18 3.54 2.85 -9.32
CA LEU A 18 2.20 2.52 -8.85
C LEU A 18 1.20 2.35 -10.00
N GLU A 19 1.35 3.10 -11.10
CA GLU A 19 0.44 3.01 -12.25
C GLU A 19 0.62 1.67 -12.97
N THR A 20 1.87 1.28 -13.25
CA THR A 20 2.21 -0.01 -13.85
C THR A 20 1.64 -1.17 -13.03
N ARG A 21 1.81 -1.14 -11.71
CA ARG A 21 1.23 -2.15 -10.80
C ARG A 21 -0.30 -2.13 -10.80
N SER A 22 -0.90 -0.94 -10.86
CA SER A 22 -2.35 -0.76 -10.92
C SER A 22 -2.93 -1.31 -12.23
N ASP A 23 -2.27 -1.09 -13.35
CA ASP A 23 -2.66 -1.60 -14.65
C ASP A 23 -2.55 -3.12 -14.71
N LEU A 24 -1.49 -3.71 -14.16
CA LEU A 24 -1.38 -5.15 -14.02
C LEU A 24 -2.58 -5.75 -13.26
N LEU A 25 -2.97 -5.13 -12.14
CA LEU A 25 -4.13 -5.55 -11.34
C LEU A 25 -5.47 -5.36 -12.09
N ARG A 26 -5.63 -4.25 -12.82
CA ARG A 26 -6.82 -3.98 -13.65
C ARG A 26 -6.92 -5.01 -14.78
N THR A 27 -5.82 -5.29 -15.47
CA THR A 27 -5.73 -6.29 -16.54
C THR A 27 -6.05 -7.69 -16.02
N GLN A 28 -5.47 -8.08 -14.89
CA GLN A 28 -5.80 -9.34 -14.22
C GLN A 28 -7.30 -9.47 -13.93
N ARG A 29 -7.91 -8.40 -13.39
CA ARG A 29 -9.35 -8.39 -13.07
C ARG A 29 -10.20 -8.51 -14.33
N LYS A 30 -9.89 -7.76 -15.38
CA LYS A 30 -10.59 -7.82 -16.68
C LYS A 30 -10.52 -9.22 -17.28
N ALA A 31 -9.33 -9.82 -17.34
CA ALA A 31 -9.14 -11.16 -17.88
C ALA A 31 -9.89 -12.23 -17.06
N ARG A 32 -9.86 -12.15 -15.73
CA ARG A 32 -10.64 -13.04 -14.86
C ARG A 32 -12.15 -12.94 -15.08
N ASN A 33 -12.65 -11.75 -15.36
CA ASN A 33 -14.07 -11.54 -15.66
C ASN A 33 -14.43 -12.11 -17.03
N ALA A 34 -13.64 -11.81 -18.07
CA ALA A 34 -13.85 -12.35 -19.42
C ALA A 34 -13.83 -13.88 -19.45
N ARG A 35 -12.95 -14.51 -18.67
CA ARG A 35 -12.89 -15.98 -18.54
C ARG A 35 -14.15 -16.60 -17.95
N LYS A 36 -14.90 -15.85 -17.13
CA LYS A 36 -16.14 -16.30 -16.49
C LYS A 36 -17.39 -15.93 -17.28
N GLU A 37 -17.26 -15.08 -18.30
CA GLU A 37 -18.37 -14.58 -19.08
C GLU A 37 -18.86 -15.62 -20.09
N LYS A 38 -20.18 -15.78 -20.22
CA LYS A 38 -20.77 -16.73 -21.16
C LYS A 38 -20.54 -16.25 -22.59
N GLY A 39 -19.80 -17.02 -23.38
CA GLY A 39 -19.40 -16.64 -24.74
C GLY A 39 -18.11 -15.82 -24.81
N GLY A 40 -17.43 -15.60 -23.68
CA GLY A 40 -16.12 -14.96 -23.66
C GLY A 40 -15.02 -15.83 -24.29
N ASP A 41 -14.01 -15.18 -24.86
CA ASP A 41 -12.84 -15.87 -25.41
C ASP A 41 -11.93 -16.36 -24.29
N MET A 42 -12.15 -17.61 -23.87
CA MET A 42 -11.37 -18.25 -22.81
C MET A 42 -9.88 -18.39 -23.15
N LYS A 43 -9.53 -18.58 -24.43
CA LYS A 43 -8.13 -18.72 -24.84
C LYS A 43 -7.39 -17.41 -24.70
N MET A 44 -7.98 -16.33 -25.18
CA MET A 44 -7.42 -14.98 -25.03
C MET A 44 -7.33 -14.60 -23.55
N ALA A 45 -8.37 -14.88 -22.76
CA ALA A 45 -8.35 -14.58 -21.33
C ALA A 45 -7.26 -15.34 -20.56
N GLU A 46 -7.00 -16.61 -20.88
CA GLU A 46 -5.92 -17.36 -20.24
C GLU A 46 -4.54 -16.88 -20.69
N ALA A 47 -4.35 -16.53 -21.98
CA ALA A 47 -3.10 -15.96 -22.47
C ALA A 47 -2.75 -14.64 -21.73
N ILE A 48 -3.73 -13.75 -21.54
CA ILE A 48 -3.53 -12.51 -20.75
C ILE A 48 -3.18 -12.85 -19.29
N LEU A 49 -3.81 -13.87 -18.71
CA LEU A 49 -3.49 -14.26 -17.33
C LEU A 49 -2.07 -14.84 -17.21
N ASP A 50 -1.55 -15.49 -18.24
CA ASP A 50 -0.17 -15.95 -18.30
C ASP A 50 0.82 -14.79 -18.42
N ASP A 51 0.53 -13.78 -19.26
CA ASP A 51 1.31 -12.53 -19.32
C ASP A 51 1.34 -11.83 -17.96
N VAL A 52 0.16 -11.63 -17.35
CA VAL A 52 0.05 -11.04 -16.01
C VAL A 52 0.85 -11.82 -14.96
N ARG A 53 0.90 -13.16 -15.06
CA ARG A 53 1.69 -13.99 -14.14
C ARG A 53 3.18 -13.75 -14.35
N ARG A 54 3.66 -13.62 -15.60
CA ARG A 54 5.06 -13.30 -15.91
C ARG A 54 5.45 -11.93 -15.39
N ASP A 55 4.69 -10.90 -15.73
CA ASP A 55 4.95 -9.52 -15.32
C ASP A 55 4.93 -9.37 -13.80
N TYR A 56 4.00 -10.05 -13.12
CA TYR A 56 3.96 -10.09 -11.66
C TYR A 56 5.27 -10.63 -11.06
N VAL A 57 5.78 -11.74 -11.60
CA VAL A 57 7.02 -12.36 -11.09
C VAL A 57 8.19 -11.44 -11.36
N GLU A 58 8.26 -10.83 -12.54
CA GLU A 58 9.31 -9.87 -12.90
C GLU A 58 9.33 -8.68 -11.94
N ILE A 59 8.18 -8.04 -11.69
CA ILE A 59 8.07 -6.91 -10.76
C ILE A 59 8.55 -7.32 -9.36
N VAL A 60 8.07 -8.44 -8.83
CA VAL A 60 8.43 -8.88 -7.47
C VAL A 60 9.92 -9.23 -7.36
N VAL A 61 10.50 -9.85 -8.39
CA VAL A 61 11.94 -10.13 -8.43
C VAL A 61 12.74 -8.83 -8.50
N ASN A 62 12.32 -7.87 -9.32
CA ASN A 62 12.97 -6.58 -9.43
C ASN A 62 12.88 -5.79 -8.13
N ASP A 63 11.72 -5.76 -7.47
CA ASP A 63 11.52 -5.13 -6.15
C ASP A 63 12.48 -5.73 -5.10
N ALA A 64 12.65 -7.06 -5.09
CA ALA A 64 13.56 -7.76 -4.17
C ALA A 64 15.04 -7.45 -4.48
N GLN A 65 15.41 -7.45 -5.76
CA GLN A 65 16.77 -7.11 -6.20
C GLN A 65 17.10 -5.65 -5.88
N ASP A 66 16.19 -4.73 -6.13
CA ASP A 66 16.35 -3.30 -5.84
C ASP A 66 16.49 -3.08 -4.33
N SER A 67 15.65 -3.72 -3.51
CA SER A 67 15.73 -3.65 -2.06
C SER A 67 17.07 -4.16 -1.54
N PHE A 68 17.54 -5.31 -2.07
CA PHE A 68 18.83 -5.88 -1.68
C PHE A 68 20.01 -5.01 -2.11
N ALA A 69 20.03 -4.57 -3.38
CA ALA A 69 21.08 -3.69 -3.90
C ALA A 69 21.13 -2.38 -3.11
N THR A 70 19.97 -1.77 -2.85
CA THR A 70 19.86 -0.55 -2.03
C THR A 70 20.46 -0.75 -0.65
N ALA A 71 20.20 -1.88 0.02
CA ALA A 71 20.76 -2.16 1.34
C ALA A 71 22.29 -2.37 1.30
N VAL A 72 22.80 -3.06 0.28
CA VAL A 72 24.24 -3.36 0.10
C VAL A 72 25.03 -2.11 -0.29
N ASP A 73 24.48 -1.30 -1.20
CA ASP A 73 25.14 -0.12 -1.75
C ASP A 73 24.93 1.14 -0.89
N SER A 74 24.15 1.05 0.19
CA SER A 74 23.84 2.20 1.05
C SER A 74 25.10 2.73 1.73
N GLU A 75 25.43 4.00 1.49
CA GLU A 75 26.51 4.70 2.17
C GLU A 75 26.25 4.86 3.68
N SER A 76 25.01 4.68 4.12
CA SER A 76 24.58 4.81 5.51
C SER A 76 23.63 3.69 5.90
N GLY A 77 24.19 2.62 6.48
CA GLY A 77 23.40 1.53 7.07
C GLY A 77 22.51 1.96 8.25
N PHE A 78 22.60 3.21 8.72
CA PHE A 78 21.63 3.77 9.66
C PHE A 78 20.27 4.02 8.99
N PHE A 79 20.25 4.54 7.76
CA PHE A 79 18.99 4.77 7.03
C PHE A 79 18.28 3.47 6.68
N GLU A 80 19.02 2.41 6.36
CA GLU A 80 18.43 1.09 6.10
C GLU A 80 17.78 0.51 7.36
N ARG A 81 18.42 0.68 8.52
CA ARG A 81 17.84 0.27 9.82
C ARG A 81 16.59 1.07 10.17
N LEU A 82 16.58 2.39 9.95
CA LEU A 82 15.38 3.20 10.14
C LEU A 82 14.27 2.80 9.17
N SER A 83 14.59 2.56 7.89
CA SER A 83 13.62 2.11 6.90
C SER A 83 12.99 0.77 7.31
N ALA A 84 13.79 -0.18 7.80
CA ALA A 84 13.31 -1.45 8.32
C ALA A 84 12.42 -1.26 9.57
N PHE A 85 12.86 -0.43 10.53
CA PHE A 85 12.08 -0.09 11.72
C PHE A 85 10.70 0.50 11.36
N TRP A 86 10.65 1.46 10.44
CA TRP A 86 9.39 2.09 10.03
C TRP A 86 8.51 1.15 9.19
N THR A 87 9.11 0.23 8.44
CA THR A 87 8.36 -0.82 7.73
C THR A 87 7.66 -1.76 8.70
N ASP A 88 8.30 -2.06 9.83
CA ASP A 88 7.70 -2.85 10.92
C ASP A 88 6.65 -2.05 11.70
N HIS A 89 6.93 -0.78 12.03
CA HIS A 89 5.96 0.11 12.72
C HIS A 89 4.67 0.31 11.93
N PHE A 90 4.77 0.43 10.60
CA PHE A 90 3.64 0.57 9.68
C PHE A 90 3.36 -0.71 8.90
N THR A 91 3.40 -1.86 9.59
CA THR A 91 3.29 -3.18 8.96
C THR A 91 2.06 -3.30 8.06
N VAL A 92 2.31 -3.73 6.82
CA VAL A 92 1.30 -4.24 5.89
C VAL A 92 1.70 -5.66 5.50
N ALA A 93 0.88 -6.64 5.86
CA ALA A 93 1.19 -8.03 5.53
C ALA A 93 1.07 -8.27 4.01
N SER A 94 2.10 -8.88 3.43
CA SER A 94 2.13 -9.27 2.01
C SER A 94 1.47 -10.64 1.79
N ASP A 95 0.27 -10.84 2.34
CA ASP A 95 -0.41 -12.15 2.41
C ASP A 95 -1.11 -12.58 1.10
N ASN A 96 -1.19 -11.67 0.12
CA ASN A 96 -1.79 -11.93 -1.17
C ASN A 96 -1.10 -11.13 -2.28
N ARG A 97 -1.27 -11.58 -3.53
CA ARG A 97 -0.59 -10.99 -4.71
C ARG A 97 -0.78 -9.49 -4.85
N ARG A 98 -1.96 -8.96 -4.50
CA ARG A 98 -2.22 -7.51 -4.60
C ARG A 98 -1.39 -6.75 -3.57
N LEU A 99 -1.34 -7.22 -2.33
CA LEU A 99 -0.54 -6.56 -1.28
C LEU A 99 0.96 -6.75 -1.53
N THR A 100 1.42 -7.92 -2.01
CA THR A 100 2.83 -8.13 -2.37
C THR A 100 3.34 -7.07 -3.36
N LEU A 101 2.54 -6.72 -4.38
CA LEU A 101 2.90 -5.66 -5.33
C LEU A 101 2.97 -4.27 -4.68
N LEU A 102 2.04 -3.98 -3.77
CA LEU A 102 1.89 -2.62 -3.22
C LEU A 102 2.83 -2.34 -2.05
N VAL A 103 3.26 -3.36 -1.30
CA VAL A 103 4.12 -3.17 -0.12
C VAL A 103 5.51 -2.68 -0.50
N ALA A 104 6.13 -3.27 -1.53
CA ALA A 104 7.43 -2.80 -2.02
C ALA A 104 7.37 -1.34 -2.48
N ASP A 105 6.28 -0.96 -3.17
CA ASP A 105 6.05 0.43 -3.57
C ASP A 105 5.89 1.37 -2.36
N MET A 106 5.14 0.94 -1.34
CA MET A 106 4.94 1.72 -0.11
C MET A 106 6.26 2.00 0.58
N ILE A 107 7.12 0.99 0.70
CA ILE A 107 8.44 1.14 1.31
C ILE A 107 9.24 2.18 0.52
N ARG A 108 9.28 2.05 -0.80
CA ARG A 108 10.07 2.91 -1.69
C ARG A 108 9.57 4.34 -1.79
N THR A 109 8.25 4.56 -1.77
CA THR A 109 7.65 5.87 -2.09
C THR A 109 7.08 6.59 -0.85
N ALA A 110 6.66 5.86 0.18
CA ALA A 110 6.09 6.44 1.39
C ALA A 110 7.05 6.36 2.59
N ILE A 111 7.80 5.26 2.78
CA ILE A 111 8.67 5.12 3.95
C ILE A 111 10.04 5.75 3.69
N ARG A 112 10.80 5.22 2.72
CA ARG A 112 12.19 5.61 2.46
C ARG A 112 12.38 7.12 2.24
N PRO A 113 11.53 7.85 1.48
CA PRO A 113 11.71 9.29 1.29
C PRO A 113 11.39 10.11 2.55
N ASN A 114 10.62 9.54 3.48
CA ASN A 114 10.16 10.23 4.69
C ASN A 114 10.97 9.86 5.95
N VAL A 115 11.98 8.99 5.88
CA VAL A 115 12.76 8.56 7.07
C VAL A 115 13.46 9.70 7.82
N THR A 116 13.69 10.83 7.16
CA THR A 116 14.29 12.05 7.74
C THR A 116 13.30 13.19 7.95
N THR A 117 12.02 12.99 7.63
CA THR A 117 10.98 14.02 7.76
C THR A 117 10.35 13.97 9.14
N SER A 118 9.32 14.80 9.38
CA SER A 118 8.54 14.71 10.61
C SER A 118 7.68 13.44 10.64
N PHE A 119 7.37 12.95 11.84
CA PHE A 119 6.49 11.80 12.01
C PHE A 119 5.09 12.01 11.38
N PRO A 120 4.43 13.19 11.50
CA PRO A 120 3.16 13.44 10.82
C PRO A 120 3.24 13.36 9.29
N GLU A 121 4.35 13.80 8.68
CA GLU A 121 4.56 13.67 7.23
C GLU A 121 4.66 12.20 6.82
N MET A 122 5.44 11.40 7.57
CA MET A 122 5.57 9.96 7.32
C MET A 122 4.24 9.23 7.52
N LEU A 123 3.54 9.50 8.63
CA LEU A 123 2.23 8.94 8.92
C LEU A 123 1.23 9.24 7.80
N SER A 124 1.17 10.50 7.35
CA SER A 124 0.30 10.93 6.24
C SER A 124 0.66 10.21 4.93
N ALA A 125 1.95 10.08 4.60
CA ALA A 125 2.40 9.39 3.40
C ALA A 125 2.00 7.91 3.40
N VAL A 126 2.23 7.21 4.52
CA VAL A 126 1.91 5.78 4.67
C VAL A 126 0.40 5.53 4.69
N THR A 127 -0.35 6.26 5.51
CA THR A 127 -1.79 6.02 5.71
C THR A 127 -2.62 6.29 4.46
N LYS A 128 -2.13 7.14 3.55
CA LYS A 128 -2.75 7.41 2.25
C LYS A 128 -2.26 6.48 1.13
N HIS A 129 -1.22 5.68 1.38
CA HIS A 129 -0.68 4.78 0.38
C HIS A 129 -1.67 3.64 0.06
N PRO A 130 -1.87 3.24 -1.21
CA PRO A 130 -2.81 2.19 -1.57
C PRO A 130 -2.57 0.84 -0.87
N ALA A 131 -1.33 0.51 -0.51
CA ALA A 131 -1.04 -0.69 0.29
C ALA A 131 -1.80 -0.68 1.62
N MET A 132 -1.67 0.40 2.41
CA MET A 132 -2.32 0.55 3.72
C MET A 132 -3.84 0.62 3.58
N LEU A 133 -4.35 1.39 2.61
CA LEU A 133 -5.78 1.50 2.35
C LEU A 133 -6.44 0.18 1.96
N VAL A 134 -5.72 -0.69 1.25
CA VAL A 134 -6.22 -2.02 0.86
C VAL A 134 -6.11 -3.00 2.01
N TYR A 135 -4.99 -2.99 2.73
CA TYR A 135 -4.73 -3.88 3.86
C TYR A 135 -5.79 -3.74 4.94
N LEU A 136 -6.10 -2.49 5.31
CA LEU A 136 -7.07 -2.19 6.36
C LEU A 136 -8.50 -2.04 5.81
N ASN A 137 -8.72 -2.47 4.57
CA ASN A 137 -10.00 -2.45 3.88
C ASN A 137 -10.66 -1.05 3.82
N GLN A 138 -9.89 0.03 3.88
CA GLN A 138 -10.42 1.39 3.76
C GLN A 138 -11.04 1.65 2.39
N ASN A 139 -10.52 1.00 1.34
CA ASN A 139 -11.13 1.01 0.01
C ASN A 139 -12.54 0.38 -0.05
N ARG A 140 -13.03 -0.18 1.07
CA ARG A 140 -14.40 -0.68 1.24
C ARG A 140 -15.25 0.18 2.18
N SER A 141 -14.68 1.18 2.84
CA SER A 141 -15.45 2.10 3.69
C SER A 141 -16.43 2.91 2.84
N VAL A 142 -17.65 3.09 3.32
CA VAL A 142 -18.67 3.91 2.66
C VAL A 142 -19.40 4.71 3.73
N GLY A 143 -19.57 6.01 3.50
CA GLY A 143 -20.33 6.87 4.40
C GLY A 143 -21.76 6.33 4.55
N PRO A 144 -22.28 6.16 5.78
CA PRO A 144 -23.54 5.47 6.01
C PRO A 144 -24.73 6.28 5.47
N ASN A 145 -24.55 7.61 5.40
CA ASN A 145 -25.53 8.55 4.85
C ASN A 145 -25.35 8.83 3.35
N SER A 146 -24.36 8.22 2.69
CA SER A 146 -24.17 8.37 1.25
C SER A 146 -25.23 7.58 0.47
N GLU A 147 -25.55 8.00 -0.76
CA GLU A 147 -26.49 7.26 -1.62
C GLU A 147 -26.06 5.79 -1.81
N ILE A 148 -24.75 5.55 -1.93
CA ILE A 148 -24.20 4.21 -2.11
C ILE A 148 -24.34 3.39 -0.82
N GLY A 149 -24.10 4.01 0.34
CA GLY A 149 -24.26 3.38 1.65
C GLY A 149 -25.70 2.91 1.87
N GLN A 150 -26.67 3.79 1.60
CA GLN A 150 -28.09 3.48 1.71
C GLN A 150 -28.55 2.41 0.72
N ARG A 151 -28.15 2.51 -0.56
CA ARG A 151 -28.58 1.54 -1.59
C ARG A 151 -27.96 0.17 -1.47
N ARG A 152 -26.73 0.07 -0.94
CA ARG A 152 -25.95 -1.18 -0.87
C ARG A 152 -25.83 -1.74 0.54
N GLU A 153 -26.49 -1.12 1.52
CA GLU A 153 -26.41 -1.49 2.94
C GLU A 153 -24.95 -1.60 3.42
N ARG A 154 -24.11 -0.64 2.99
CA ARG A 154 -22.69 -0.58 3.35
C ARG A 154 -22.46 0.51 4.40
N GLY A 155 -21.53 0.23 5.32
CA GLY A 155 -21.19 1.15 6.39
C GLY A 155 -19.72 1.55 6.39
N LEU A 156 -19.39 2.35 7.40
CA LEU A 156 -18.03 2.76 7.72
C LEU A 156 -17.17 1.56 8.07
N ASN A 157 -15.94 1.56 7.57
CA ASN A 157 -14.90 0.68 8.08
C ASN A 157 -14.02 1.48 9.03
N GLU A 158 -14.07 1.13 10.31
CA GLU A 158 -13.30 1.81 11.35
C GLU A 158 -11.86 1.31 11.49
N ASN A 159 -11.47 0.25 10.78
CA ASN A 159 -10.21 -0.45 11.05
C ASN A 159 -8.97 0.44 10.86
N LEU A 160 -8.90 1.20 9.76
CA LEU A 160 -7.78 2.13 9.53
C LEU A 160 -7.72 3.22 10.60
N ALA A 161 -8.87 3.83 10.94
CA ALA A 161 -8.92 4.86 11.98
C ALA A 161 -8.45 4.31 13.33
N ARG A 162 -8.91 3.10 13.68
CA ARG A 162 -8.54 2.40 14.90
C ARG A 162 -7.04 2.14 14.93
N GLU A 163 -6.46 1.55 13.89
CA GLU A 163 -5.04 1.21 13.87
C GLU A 163 -4.15 2.45 13.89
N ILE A 164 -4.55 3.55 13.23
CA ILE A 164 -3.81 4.82 13.34
C ILE A 164 -3.76 5.28 14.80
N LEU A 165 -4.90 5.28 15.50
CA LEU A 165 -4.96 5.71 16.91
C LEU A 165 -4.23 4.73 17.84
N GLU A 166 -4.51 3.43 17.71
CA GLU A 166 -4.07 2.38 18.62
C GLU A 166 -2.62 1.94 18.39
N LEU A 167 -2.24 1.67 17.14
CA LEU A 167 -0.99 1.00 16.83
C LEU A 167 0.07 1.96 16.32
N HIS A 168 -0.34 2.99 15.57
CA HIS A 168 0.64 3.86 14.91
C HIS A 168 0.93 5.15 15.65
N THR A 169 0.05 5.62 16.55
CA THR A 169 0.22 6.94 17.20
C THR A 169 0.14 6.91 18.73
N LEU A 170 -1.05 6.72 19.31
CA LEU A 170 -1.31 6.99 20.73
C LEU A 170 -1.13 5.77 21.63
N GLY A 171 -1.18 4.56 21.07
CA GLY A 171 -1.20 3.33 21.86
C GLY A 171 -2.60 2.95 22.30
N VAL A 172 -2.77 1.68 22.67
CA VAL A 172 -4.01 1.19 23.30
C VAL A 172 -4.25 1.94 24.62
N GLY A 173 -5.43 2.55 24.75
CA GLY A 173 -5.76 3.36 25.93
C GLY A 173 -5.14 4.76 25.95
N GLY A 174 -4.61 5.25 24.81
CA GLY A 174 -3.96 6.56 24.68
C GLY A 174 -4.88 7.80 24.79
N GLY A 175 -6.03 7.70 25.46
CA GLY A 175 -6.94 8.82 25.73
C GLY A 175 -7.98 9.11 24.65
N TYR A 176 -8.14 8.24 23.64
CA TYR A 176 -9.24 8.29 22.68
C TYR A 176 -10.33 7.27 23.06
N GLY A 177 -11.57 7.52 22.62
CA GLY A 177 -12.70 6.60 22.79
C GLY A 177 -13.25 6.09 21.46
N GLN A 178 -14.25 5.21 21.55
CA GLN A 178 -14.95 4.66 20.37
C GLN A 178 -15.54 5.76 19.47
N LYS A 179 -15.96 6.88 20.07
CA LYS A 179 -16.45 8.03 19.31
C LYS A 179 -15.35 8.60 18.40
N ASP A 180 -14.14 8.79 18.91
CA ASP A 180 -13.03 9.36 18.12
C ASP A 180 -12.63 8.44 16.96
N VAL A 181 -12.64 7.12 17.18
CA VAL A 181 -12.43 6.12 16.12
C VAL A 181 -13.46 6.30 15.01
N ARG A 182 -14.73 6.42 15.36
CA ARG A 182 -15.81 6.58 14.39
C ARG A 182 -15.70 7.91 13.63
N GLU A 183 -15.52 9.03 14.33
CA GLU A 183 -15.38 10.35 13.71
C GLU A 183 -14.18 10.38 12.75
N PHE A 184 -13.07 9.74 13.13
CA PHE A 184 -11.91 9.64 12.26
C PHE A 184 -12.18 8.72 11.05
N ALA A 185 -12.90 7.61 11.23
CA ALA A 185 -13.32 6.77 10.11
C ALA A 185 -14.25 7.51 9.13
N GLU A 186 -15.13 8.38 9.64
CA GLU A 186 -15.96 9.27 8.83
C GLU A 186 -15.08 10.23 8.00
N LEU A 187 -14.11 10.91 8.63
CA LEU A 187 -13.15 11.77 7.93
C LEU A 187 -12.35 11.03 6.84
N LEU A 188 -11.93 9.80 7.10
CA LEU A 188 -11.17 8.99 6.13
C LEU A 188 -12.02 8.48 4.96
N THR A 189 -13.34 8.54 5.08
CA THR A 189 -14.28 8.03 4.06
C THR A 189 -14.72 9.12 3.06
N GLY A 190 -14.55 10.40 3.42
CA GLY A 190 -14.87 11.55 2.59
C GLY A 190 -16.28 12.08 2.81
#